data_AF-A0A1J9TKR6-F1
#
_entry.id   AF-A0A1J9TKR6-F1
#
_cell.length_a   1.000
_cell.length_b   1.000
_cell.length_c   1.000
_cell.angle_alpha   90.00
_cell.angle_beta   90.00
_cell.angle_gamma   90.00
#
_symmetry.space_group_name_H-M   'P 1'
#
loop_
_entity.id
_entity.type
_entity.pdbx_description
1 polymer ?
#
loop_
_entity_poly.entity_id
_entity_poly.type
_entity_poly.pdbx_seq_one_letter_code
_entity_poly.pdbx_strand_id
1 'polypeptide(L)'
;MRLIETVHIKWYGLYSLNDFYNREEAFKKGIFAISRVYANNETLIYIGKTKRSFIQKIRELNKDWTFDESELKITLGIIEFPSGESYSEKKVKEIKSLLILRHIPVENNTSLLYHRGQFNLKIINKGRRGLIVKKISTGDLMWT
;
A
#
# COMPACT_ATOMS: atom_id res chain seq x y z
N MET A 1 -6.32 -26.44 11.49
CA MET A 1 -5.58 -25.16 11.59
C MET A 1 -5.59 -24.51 10.21
N ARG A 2 -6.16 -23.31 10.03
CA ARG A 2 -6.08 -22.63 8.72
C ARG A 2 -4.66 -22.11 8.55
N LEU A 3 -3.98 -22.47 7.45
CA LEU A 3 -2.63 -21.99 7.15
C LEU A 3 -2.64 -20.45 7.05
N ILE A 4 -1.63 -19.79 7.63
CA ILE A 4 -1.42 -18.35 7.47
C ILE A 4 -0.64 -18.15 6.18
N GLU A 5 -1.26 -17.51 5.20
CA GLU A 5 -0.62 -17.21 3.94
C GLU A 5 0.36 -16.04 4.12
N THR A 6 1.60 -16.19 3.65
CA THR A 6 2.63 -15.16 3.78
C THR A 6 2.93 -14.52 2.43
N VAL A 7 2.87 -13.18 2.40
CA VAL A 7 3.17 -12.37 1.23
C VAL A 7 4.28 -11.40 1.54
N HIS A 8 5.21 -11.23 0.60
CA HIS A 8 6.24 -10.19 0.69
C HIS A 8 5.83 -8.99 -0.17
N ILE A 9 6.10 -7.79 0.31
CA ILE A 9 5.98 -6.58 -0.51
C ILE A 9 7.33 -5.87 -0.46
N LYS A 10 7.95 -5.72 -1.63
CA LYS A 10 9.17 -4.94 -1.78
C LYS A 10 8.79 -3.51 -2.16
N TRP A 11 9.10 -2.59 -1.26
CA TRP A 11 8.77 -1.19 -1.40
C TRP A 11 9.93 -0.38 -1.95
N TYR A 12 9.60 0.55 -2.84
CA TYR A 12 10.49 1.49 -3.50
C TYR A 12 9.91 2.90 -3.33
N GLY A 13 10.77 3.91 -3.30
CA GLY A 13 10.32 5.31 -3.31
C GLY A 13 10.69 6.11 -2.07
N LEU A 14 9.68 6.85 -1.59
CA LEU A 14 9.75 8.27 -1.21
C LEU A 14 9.97 9.23 -2.40
N TYR A 15 9.34 8.93 -3.54
CA TYR A 15 9.47 9.74 -4.75
C TYR A 15 8.59 10.98 -4.68
N SER A 16 9.10 12.13 -5.17
CA SER A 16 8.23 13.22 -5.58
C SER A 16 7.36 12.81 -6.77
N LEU A 17 6.30 13.55 -7.06
CA LEU A 17 5.45 13.27 -8.23
C LEU A 17 6.26 13.32 -9.55
N ASN A 18 7.16 14.29 -9.68
CA ASN A 18 8.05 14.43 -10.84
C ASN A 18 9.04 13.27 -10.95
N ASP A 19 9.66 12.87 -9.84
CA ASP A 19 10.60 11.74 -9.83
C ASP A 19 9.92 10.42 -10.15
N PHE A 20 8.69 10.24 -9.65
CA PHE A 20 7.93 9.00 -9.76
C PHE A 20 7.76 8.55 -11.20
N TYR A 21 7.43 9.47 -12.13
CA TYR A 21 7.18 9.12 -13.53
C TYR A 21 8.41 8.57 -14.27
N ASN A 22 9.62 8.79 -13.74
CA ASN A 22 10.88 8.35 -14.33
C ASN A 22 11.41 7.03 -13.74
N ARG A 23 10.65 6.38 -12.83
CA ARG A 23 11.10 5.16 -12.14
C ARG A 23 10.65 3.91 -12.87
N GLU A 24 11.54 2.94 -13.02
CA GLU A 24 11.22 1.64 -13.64
C GLU A 24 10.05 0.95 -12.92
N GLU A 25 9.98 1.07 -11.59
CA GLU A 25 8.92 0.47 -10.80
C GLU A 25 7.55 1.12 -11.07
N ALA A 26 7.50 2.36 -11.54
CA ALA A 26 6.25 3.07 -11.83
C ALA A 26 5.48 2.45 -13.00
N PHE A 27 6.17 1.73 -13.90
CA PHE A 27 5.55 0.96 -14.99
C PHE A 27 4.93 -0.36 -14.52
N LYS A 28 5.19 -0.79 -13.28
CA LYS A 28 4.72 -2.05 -12.71
C LYS A 28 3.36 -1.87 -12.02
N LYS A 29 2.77 -2.98 -11.57
CA LYS A 29 1.50 -3.04 -10.84
C LYS A 29 1.73 -3.47 -9.39
N GLY A 30 0.78 -3.19 -8.50
CA GLY A 30 0.86 -3.61 -7.11
C GLY A 30 0.09 -2.70 -6.15
N ILE A 31 0.65 -2.52 -4.96
CA ILE A 31 0.15 -1.61 -3.92
C ILE A 31 0.97 -0.33 -3.98
N PHE A 32 0.37 0.82 -3.69
CA PHE A 32 1.11 2.07 -3.50
C PHE A 32 0.61 2.80 -2.28
N ALA A 33 1.46 3.66 -1.74
CA ALA A 33 1.16 4.55 -0.63
C ALA A 33 1.49 5.99 -1.03
N ILE A 34 0.66 6.93 -0.58
CA ILE A 34 0.88 8.37 -0.70
C ILE A 34 1.01 8.91 0.72
N SER A 35 2.13 9.56 1.00
CA SER A 35 2.35 10.31 2.23
C SER A 35 2.53 11.79 1.94
N ARG A 36 2.28 12.61 2.94
CA ARG A 36 2.56 14.05 2.95
C ARG A 36 3.74 14.29 3.88
N VAL A 37 4.74 15.04 3.43
CA VAL A 37 5.86 15.50 4.24
C VAL A 37 5.76 17.01 4.39
N TYR A 38 5.47 17.47 5.60
CA TYR A 38 5.37 18.90 5.92
C TYR A 38 6.09 19.18 7.23
N ALA A 39 6.97 20.20 7.25
CA ALA A 39 7.75 20.58 8.43
C ALA A 39 8.44 19.39 9.12
N ASN A 40 9.07 18.50 8.33
CA ASN A 40 9.72 17.26 8.76
C ASN A 40 8.80 16.17 9.36
N ASN A 41 7.48 16.37 9.34
CA ASN A 41 6.51 15.35 9.72
C ASN A 41 5.98 14.63 8.48
N GLU A 42 6.12 13.30 8.46
CA GLU A 42 5.51 12.44 7.44
C GLU A 42 4.18 11.89 7.95
N THR A 43 3.12 12.04 7.16
CA THR A 43 1.78 11.51 7.44
C THR A 43 1.31 10.64 6.29
N LEU A 44 0.82 9.43 6.59
CA LEU A 44 0.30 8.54 5.57
C LEU A 44 -1.13 8.96 5.18
N ILE A 45 -1.29 9.37 3.93
CA ILE A 45 -2.55 9.93 3.42
C ILE A 45 -3.41 8.83 2.82
N TYR A 46 -2.85 7.99 1.95
CA TYR A 46 -3.62 7.03 1.18
C TYR A 46 -2.83 5.77 0.87
N ILE A 47 -3.50 4.62 0.89
CA ILE A 47 -3.02 3.34 0.37
C ILE A 47 -3.96 2.90 -0.76
N GLY A 48 -3.35 2.61 -1.91
CA GLY A 48 -4.03 2.21 -3.14
C GLY A 48 -3.53 0.87 -3.69
N LYS A 49 -4.25 0.36 -4.69
CA LYS A 49 -3.82 -0.79 -5.48
C LYS A 49 -4.09 -0.53 -6.96
N THR A 50 -3.34 -1.18 -7.84
CA THR A 50 -3.57 -1.15 -9.27
C THR A 50 -3.29 -2.50 -9.93
N LYS A 51 -4.04 -2.82 -10.98
CA LYS A 51 -3.74 -3.91 -11.93
C LYS A 51 -2.94 -3.43 -13.14
N ARG A 52 -3.07 -2.14 -13.42
CA ARG A 52 -2.38 -1.40 -14.47
C ARG A 52 -1.04 -0.90 -13.94
N SER A 53 -0.30 -0.13 -14.73
CA SER A 53 0.88 0.56 -14.21
C SER A 53 0.50 1.53 -13.09
N PHE A 54 1.42 1.78 -12.16
CA PHE A 54 1.23 2.84 -11.16
C PHE A 54 1.06 4.20 -11.83
N ILE A 55 1.80 4.48 -12.91
CA ILE A 55 1.68 5.74 -13.67
C ILE A 55 0.23 6.00 -14.08
N GLN A 56 -0.41 5.02 -14.71
CA GLN A 56 -1.80 5.14 -15.13
C GLN A 56 -2.70 5.41 -13.93
N LYS A 57 -2.50 4.66 -12.84
CA LYS A 57 -3.37 4.80 -11.67
C LYS A 57 -3.22 6.14 -10.94
N ILE A 58 -2.00 6.66 -10.83
CA ILE A 58 -1.72 7.95 -10.19
C ILE A 58 -2.30 9.09 -11.03
N ARG A 59 -2.21 9.03 -12.37
CA ARG A 59 -2.86 10.00 -13.27
C ARG A 59 -4.39 9.98 -13.14
N GLU A 60 -4.98 8.77 -13.14
CA GLU A 60 -6.43 8.60 -12.97
C GLU A 60 -6.95 9.10 -11.62
N LEU A 61 -6.10 9.08 -10.59
CA LEU A 61 -6.55 9.46 -9.26
C LEU A 61 -7.06 10.89 -9.21
N ASN A 62 -6.66 11.76 -10.16
CA ASN A 62 -7.15 13.13 -10.41
C ASN A 62 -7.81 13.77 -9.20
N LYS A 63 -7.09 13.68 -8.07
CA LYS A 63 -7.57 14.12 -6.79
C LYS A 63 -7.06 15.54 -6.72
N ASP A 64 -7.98 16.47 -6.52
CA ASP A 64 -7.69 17.73 -5.85
C ASP A 64 -7.21 17.37 -4.45
N TRP A 65 -5.99 16.85 -4.34
CA TRP A 65 -5.35 16.66 -3.07
C TRP A 65 -5.32 18.05 -2.46
N THR A 66 -5.88 18.20 -1.27
CA THR A 66 -5.94 19.48 -0.56
C THR A 66 -4.57 20.00 -0.14
N PHE A 67 -3.49 19.33 -0.58
CA PHE A 67 -2.11 19.54 -0.20
C PHE A 67 -1.28 19.92 -1.44
N ASP A 68 -0.22 20.68 -1.20
CA ASP A 68 0.75 21.01 -2.24
C ASP A 68 1.41 19.73 -2.78
N GLU A 69 1.47 19.59 -4.10
CA GLU A 69 2.05 18.41 -4.77
C GLU A 69 3.52 18.17 -4.37
N SER A 70 4.27 19.23 -4.03
CA SER A 70 5.66 19.14 -3.60
C SER A 70 5.82 18.42 -2.26
N GLU A 71 4.79 18.48 -1.41
CA GLU A 71 4.72 17.81 -0.11
C GLU A 71 4.35 16.34 -0.25
N LEU A 72 3.79 15.92 -1.39
CA LEU A 72 3.40 14.54 -1.63
C LEU A 72 4.60 13.66 -1.96
N LYS A 73 4.65 12.49 -1.32
CA LYS A 73 5.60 11.42 -1.60
C LYS A 73 4.86 10.13 -1.97
N ILE A 74 5.38 9.45 -2.98
CA ILE A 74 4.83 8.19 -3.49
C ILE A 74 5.79 7.05 -3.17
N THR A 75 5.21 5.98 -2.61
CA THR A 75 5.92 4.73 -2.35
C THR A 75 5.22 3.58 -3.09
N LEU A 76 5.99 2.77 -3.81
CA LEU A 76 5.50 1.71 -4.68
C LEU A 76 5.84 0.34 -4.10
N GLY A 77 4.84 -0.49 -3.87
CA GLY A 77 4.94 -1.82 -3.31
C GLY A 77 4.69 -2.90 -4.37
N ILE A 78 5.76 -3.59 -4.77
CA ILE A 78 5.68 -4.75 -5.66
C ILE A 78 5.46 -6.00 -4.80
N ILE A 79 4.38 -6.73 -5.09
CA ILE A 79 4.01 -7.93 -4.36
C ILE A 79 4.85 -9.11 -4.88
N GLU A 80 5.56 -9.76 -3.97
CA GLU A 80 6.37 -10.95 -4.22
C GLU A 80 5.70 -12.13 -3.50
N PHE A 81 5.36 -13.19 -4.24
CA PHE A 81 4.81 -14.42 -3.68
C PHE A 81 5.94 -15.45 -3.54
N PRO A 82 6.37 -15.76 -2.30
CA PRO A 82 7.47 -16.72 -2.09
C PRO A 82 7.14 -18.13 -2.59
N SER A 83 5.85 -18.49 -2.62
CA SER A 83 5.34 -19.78 -3.10
C SER A 83 5.17 -19.85 -4.63
N GLY A 84 5.48 -18.79 -5.38
CA GLY A 84 5.29 -18.75 -6.84
C GLY A 84 3.83 -18.59 -7.29
N GLU A 85 2.91 -18.35 -6.37
CA GLU A 85 1.50 -18.12 -6.68
C GLU A 85 1.26 -16.91 -7.57
N SER A 86 0.17 -16.97 -8.34
CA SER A 86 -0.22 -15.89 -9.24
C SER A 86 -0.98 -14.77 -8.51
N TYR A 87 -0.85 -13.57 -9.06
CA TYR A 87 -1.50 -12.35 -8.59
C TYR A 87 -3.03 -12.45 -8.74
N SER A 88 -3.75 -12.85 -7.69
CA SER A 88 -5.22 -12.83 -7.68
C SER A 88 -5.77 -11.50 -7.17
N GLU A 89 -6.82 -10.99 -7.81
CA GLU A 89 -7.45 -9.72 -7.41
C GLU A 89 -7.97 -9.72 -5.97
N LYS A 90 -8.53 -10.86 -5.57
CA LYS A 90 -9.04 -11.07 -4.23
C LYS A 90 -7.91 -10.87 -3.22
N LYS A 91 -6.76 -11.51 -3.45
CA LYS A 91 -5.60 -11.45 -2.55
C LYS A 91 -5.03 -10.04 -2.45
N VAL A 92 -4.91 -9.32 -3.56
CA VAL A 92 -4.43 -7.92 -3.55
C VAL A 92 -5.40 -7.01 -2.81
N LYS A 93 -6.71 -7.26 -2.92
CA LYS A 93 -7.74 -6.53 -2.17
C LYS A 93 -7.62 -6.80 -0.67
N GLU A 94 -7.36 -8.04 -0.27
CA GLU A 94 -7.12 -8.44 1.13
C GLU A 94 -5.84 -7.80 1.69
N ILE A 95 -4.74 -7.86 0.93
CA ILE A 95 -3.47 -7.17 1.25
C ILE A 95 -3.70 -5.68 1.50
N LYS A 96 -4.36 -4.99 0.55
CA LYS A 96 -4.69 -3.56 0.69
C LYS A 96 -5.53 -3.31 1.94
N SER A 97 -6.52 -4.15 2.19
CA SER A 97 -7.45 -4.00 3.33
C SER A 97 -6.70 -4.10 4.65
N LEU A 98 -5.82 -5.10 4.80
CA LEU A 98 -4.98 -5.29 5.98
C LEU A 98 -4.04 -4.10 6.23
N LEU A 99 -3.43 -3.59 5.17
CA LEU A 99 -2.59 -2.39 5.26
C LEU A 99 -3.39 -1.16 5.71
N ILE A 100 -4.59 -0.94 5.16
CA ILE A 100 -5.43 0.20 5.59
C ILE A 100 -5.87 0.05 7.04
N LEU A 101 -6.37 -1.12 7.45
CA LEU A 101 -6.84 -1.36 8.83
C LEU A 101 -5.75 -1.09 9.85
N ARG A 102 -4.49 -1.37 9.51
CA ARG A 102 -3.35 -1.13 10.41
C ARG A 102 -2.94 0.32 10.52
N HIS A 103 -2.92 1.03 9.40
CA HIS A 103 -2.29 2.35 9.35
C HIS A 103 -3.30 3.49 9.38
N ILE A 104 -4.59 3.19 9.17
CA ILE A 104 -5.71 4.13 9.16
C ILE A 104 -5.34 5.43 8.39
N PRO A 105 -4.99 5.34 7.09
CA PRO A 105 -4.63 6.52 6.32
C PRO A 105 -5.82 7.48 6.22
N VAL A 106 -5.55 8.78 6.30
CA VAL A 106 -6.56 9.86 6.39
C VAL A 106 -7.65 9.75 5.32
N GLU A 107 -7.25 9.44 4.09
CA GLU A 107 -8.14 9.43 2.91
C GLU A 107 -8.71 8.05 2.57
N ASN A 108 -8.40 7.02 3.38
CA ASN A 108 -8.99 5.70 3.19
C ASN A 108 -10.20 5.52 4.10
N ASN A 109 -11.37 5.27 3.50
CA ASN A 109 -12.55 4.88 4.27
C ASN A 109 -12.36 3.46 4.86
N THR A 110 -12.27 3.38 6.19
CA THR A 110 -12.06 2.13 6.96
C THR A 110 -13.36 1.43 7.34
N SER A 111 -14.51 2.10 7.31
CA SER A 111 -15.81 1.59 7.79
C SER A 111 -16.24 0.29 7.12
N LEU A 112 -15.92 0.10 5.83
CA LEU A 112 -16.28 -1.07 5.04
C LEU A 112 -15.27 -2.23 5.11
N LEU A 113 -14.14 -2.06 5.83
CA LEU A 113 -13.06 -3.05 5.86
C LEU A 113 -13.17 -4.04 7.02
N TYR A 114 -13.78 -3.63 8.13
CA TYR A 114 -13.95 -4.49 9.32
C TYR A 114 -14.88 -5.69 9.07
N HIS A 115 -15.81 -5.60 8.12
CA HIS A 115 -16.75 -6.69 7.80
C HIS A 115 -16.15 -7.85 6.97
N ARG A 116 -14.84 -7.84 6.68
CA ARG A 116 -14.20 -8.81 5.78
C ARG A 116 -13.10 -9.68 6.42
N GLY A 117 -13.15 -9.88 7.74
CA GLY A 117 -12.20 -10.69 8.53
C GLY A 117 -12.15 -12.21 8.23
N GLN A 118 -12.35 -12.64 6.98
CA GLN A 118 -12.29 -14.05 6.58
C GLN A 118 -10.96 -14.45 5.90
N PHE A 119 -9.92 -13.63 5.97
CA PHE A 119 -8.61 -13.95 5.39
C PHE A 119 -7.55 -14.12 6.49
N ASN A 120 -6.62 -15.04 6.27
CA ASN A 120 -5.55 -15.38 7.21
C ASN A 120 -4.20 -15.06 6.56
N LEU A 121 -3.80 -13.79 6.67
CA LEU A 121 -2.73 -13.21 5.85
C LEU A 121 -1.65 -12.61 6.75
N LYS A 122 -0.40 -12.84 6.37
CA LYS A 122 0.79 -12.18 6.91
C LYS A 122 1.51 -11.45 5.80
N ILE A 123 1.75 -10.15 5.99
CA ILE A 123 2.51 -9.31 5.07
C ILE A 123 3.87 -9.00 5.70
N ILE A 124 4.93 -9.21 4.92
CA ILE A 124 6.29 -8.82 5.27
C ILE A 124 6.72 -7.73 4.30
N ASN A 125 6.82 -6.50 4.81
CA ASN A 125 7.23 -5.33 4.05
C ASN A 125 8.75 -5.15 4.13
N LYS A 126 9.39 -5.02 2.96
CA LYS A 126 10.84 -4.87 2.80
C LYS A 126 11.17 -3.62 1.97
N GLY A 127 12.41 -3.18 2.00
CA GLY A 127 12.86 -2.01 1.20
C GLY A 127 12.41 -0.68 1.78
N ARG A 128 12.26 0.33 0.90
CA ARG A 128 11.90 1.71 1.25
C ARG A 128 10.39 1.83 1.47
N ARG A 129 9.95 1.40 2.64
CA ARG A 129 8.52 1.26 3.02
C ARG A 129 7.86 2.54 3.57
N GLY A 130 8.63 3.61 3.79
CA GLY A 130 8.15 4.81 4.49
C GLY A 130 7.51 4.44 5.83
N LEU A 131 6.32 4.95 6.08
CA LEU A 131 5.53 4.69 7.29
C LEU A 131 4.91 3.28 7.38
N ILE A 132 4.94 2.48 6.31
CA ILE A 132 4.32 1.14 6.31
C ILE A 132 5.09 0.18 7.22
N VAL A 133 4.47 -0.41 8.25
CA VAL A 133 5.11 -1.29 9.23
C VAL A 133 5.81 -2.50 8.60
N LYS A 134 6.91 -2.97 9.21
CA LYS A 134 7.73 -4.06 8.67
C LYS A 134 6.98 -5.39 8.53
N LYS A 135 6.11 -5.71 9.48
CA LYS A 135 5.33 -6.95 9.50
C LYS A 135 3.92 -6.64 10.00
N ILE A 136 2.94 -7.31 9.41
CA ILE A 136 1.57 -7.33 9.90
C ILE A 136 0.94 -8.68 9.61
N SER A 137 0.14 -9.19 10.54
CA SER A 137 -0.74 -10.31 10.36
C SER A 137 -2.20 -9.94 10.66
N THR A 138 -3.14 -10.71 10.13
CA THR A 138 -4.55 -10.60 10.49
C THR A 138 -4.81 -10.88 11.97
N GLY A 139 -3.99 -11.72 12.60
CA GLY A 139 -4.05 -11.98 14.04
C GLY A 139 -3.71 -10.73 14.89
N ASP A 140 -2.91 -9.80 14.36
CA ASP A 140 -2.54 -8.57 15.05
C ASP A 140 -3.72 -7.59 15.17
N LEU A 141 -4.78 -7.76 14.36
CA LEU A 141 -5.96 -6.89 14.36
C LEU A 141 -7.08 -7.36 15.31
N MET A 142 -7.00 -8.60 15.81
CA MET A 142 -8.07 -9.22 16.60
C MET A 142 -8.03 -8.85 18.10
N TRP A 143 -7.13 -7.94 18.51
CA TRP A 143 -6.85 -7.58 19.90
C TRP A 143 -6.80 -6.06 20.15
N THR A 144 -7.56 -5.29 19.38
CA THR A 144 -7.92 -3.89 19.68
C THR A 144 -9.42 -3.79 19.81
#